data_AF-A0A9Q1CKZ9-F1
#
_entry.id   AF-A0A9Q1CKZ9-F1
#
_cell.length_a   1.000
_cell.length_b   1.000
_cell.length_c   1.000
_cell.angle_alpha   90.00
_cell.angle_beta   90.00
_cell.angle_gamma   90.00
#
_symmetry.space_group_name_H-M   'P 1'
#
loop_
_entity.id
_entity.type
_entity.pdbx_description
1 polymer ?
#
loop_
_entity_poly.entity_id
_entity_poly.type
_entity_poly.pdbx_seq_one_letter_code
_entity_poly.pdbx_strand_id
1 'polypeptide(L)'
;MKKDPPSEENTEMNVLSSGAATSSIYSLDKIKEVENKNMIYGIDDRPPWTSVVLMGLQNFSVSFSGMLTIPLLIAGPLCMDKDRITMSQLIGTSFFMCGITTLLQTAIGSRLPIVQGASLTFAVPIMVMMRIKGPCPLSLNDNSTTEEVEFVREVANERMQEAQGSLILASLGQVIVGLTGLVGLVLPLIGPITIATTLILIGVPLIPIASDACGTHWGISSMCILLIVFFSQFLDKYRIPCPGRKKFALFTFFPILLAVGITWVFCLILTITGVLSEDPSERGYQARTDIYNEAIRNSRWIRLPYPGGN
;
A
#
# COMPACT_ATOMS: atom_id res chain seq x y z
N MET A 1 64.90 11.34 -31.21
CA MET A 1 64.87 11.54 -29.75
C MET A 1 63.47 11.20 -29.25
N LYS A 2 63.19 9.94 -28.97
CA LYS A 2 62.05 9.56 -28.12
C LYS A 2 62.37 8.20 -27.53
N LYS A 3 62.46 8.22 -26.21
CA LYS A 3 63.04 7.22 -25.31
C LYS A 3 61.96 6.18 -25.00
N ASP A 4 62.38 4.92 -24.91
CA ASP A 4 61.61 3.81 -24.35
C ASP A 4 61.18 4.12 -22.89
N PRO A 5 60.15 3.41 -22.38
CA PRO A 5 59.23 3.91 -21.36
C PRO A 5 59.77 3.75 -19.93
N PRO A 6 59.28 4.53 -18.96
CA PRO A 6 59.43 4.19 -17.55
C PRO A 6 58.13 3.59 -16.98
N SER A 7 58.29 2.37 -16.44
CA SER A 7 57.73 1.83 -15.19
C SER A 7 56.20 1.87 -14.97
N GLU A 8 55.61 0.69 -15.08
CA GLU A 8 54.23 0.25 -14.82
C GLU A 8 53.76 0.33 -13.35
N GLU A 9 54.51 0.94 -12.42
CA GLU A 9 54.28 0.74 -10.98
C GLU A 9 53.57 1.92 -10.26
N ASN A 10 53.34 3.04 -10.95
CA ASN A 10 52.82 4.27 -10.31
C ASN A 10 51.40 4.69 -10.71
N THR A 11 50.69 3.90 -11.53
CA THR A 11 49.30 4.21 -11.94
C THR A 11 48.25 3.40 -11.16
N GLU A 12 48.61 2.26 -10.57
CA GLU A 12 47.66 1.47 -9.77
C GLU A 12 47.32 2.07 -8.39
N MET A 13 48.11 3.04 -7.89
CA MET A 13 47.88 3.63 -6.56
C MET A 13 46.95 4.86 -6.54
N ASN A 14 46.56 5.39 -7.70
CA ASN A 14 45.59 6.50 -7.80
C ASN A 14 44.17 6.06 -8.22
N VAL A 15 43.95 4.76 -8.47
CA VAL A 15 42.66 4.20 -8.90
C VAL A 15 41.75 3.84 -7.70
N LEU A 16 42.27 3.81 -6.46
CA LEU A 16 41.52 3.33 -5.29
C LEU A 16 40.88 4.41 -4.41
N SER A 17 41.02 5.71 -4.73
CA SER A 17 40.42 6.80 -3.93
C SER A 17 39.29 7.58 -4.63
N SER A 18 38.94 7.22 -5.87
CA SER A 18 37.92 7.92 -6.69
C SER A 18 36.78 7.02 -7.19
N GLY A 19 36.58 5.86 -6.55
CA GLY A 19 35.64 4.83 -7.00
C GLY A 19 34.19 4.96 -6.48
N ALA A 20 33.95 5.74 -5.43
CA ALA A 20 32.63 5.79 -4.78
C ALA A 20 31.72 6.92 -5.31
N ALA A 21 32.27 8.05 -5.74
CA ALA A 21 31.49 9.19 -6.26
C ALA A 21 31.08 9.01 -7.73
N THR A 22 31.90 8.30 -8.52
CA THR A 22 31.66 8.13 -9.96
C THR A 22 30.57 7.10 -10.26
N SER A 23 30.34 6.12 -9.38
CA SER A 23 29.33 5.07 -9.59
C SER A 23 27.89 5.55 -9.38
N SER A 24 27.65 6.55 -8.53
CA SER A 24 26.32 7.13 -8.32
C SER A 24 25.91 8.05 -9.48
N ILE A 25 26.84 8.85 -10.02
CA ILE A 25 26.61 9.69 -11.20
C ILE A 25 26.41 8.83 -12.45
N TYR A 26 27.20 7.75 -12.61
CA TYR A 26 27.04 6.84 -13.75
C TYR A 26 25.70 6.09 -13.72
N SER A 27 25.16 5.79 -12.52
CA SER A 27 23.85 5.16 -12.36
C SER A 27 22.71 6.15 -12.57
N LEU A 28 22.84 7.40 -12.11
CA LEU A 28 21.86 8.47 -12.35
C LEU A 28 21.82 8.91 -13.81
N ASP A 29 22.95 9.00 -14.50
CA ASP A 29 22.98 9.33 -15.93
C ASP A 29 22.49 8.17 -16.80
N LYS A 30 22.73 6.90 -16.43
CA LYS A 30 22.11 5.75 -17.10
C LYS A 30 20.60 5.67 -16.85
N ILE A 31 20.13 6.00 -15.64
CA ILE A 31 18.70 6.10 -15.35
C ILE A 31 18.09 7.22 -16.20
N LYS A 32 18.71 8.41 -16.26
CA LYS A 32 18.25 9.54 -17.08
C LYS A 32 18.28 9.25 -18.59
N GLU A 33 19.29 8.55 -19.12
CA GLU A 33 19.35 8.16 -20.54
C GLU A 33 18.30 7.10 -20.91
N VAL A 34 17.99 6.17 -20.00
CA VAL A 34 16.93 5.16 -20.20
C VAL A 34 15.55 5.80 -20.07
N GLU A 35 15.39 6.77 -19.18
CA GLU A 35 14.16 7.55 -18.96
C GLU A 35 13.80 8.40 -20.19
N ASN A 36 14.79 9.03 -20.83
CA ASN A 36 14.58 9.90 -21.99
C ASN A 36 14.16 9.16 -23.28
N LYS A 37 14.40 7.84 -23.37
CA LYS A 37 14.01 7.05 -24.55
C LYS A 37 12.59 6.48 -24.48
N ASN A 38 11.89 6.55 -23.33
CA ASN A 38 10.57 5.92 -23.13
C ASN A 38 9.53 6.78 -22.36
N MET A 39 9.82 8.01 -21.94
CA MET A 39 8.80 8.87 -21.32
C MET A 39 7.83 9.45 -22.34
N ILE A 40 6.53 9.13 -22.19
CA ILE A 40 5.45 9.61 -23.08
C ILE A 40 4.92 10.99 -22.63
N TYR A 41 5.05 11.33 -21.34
CA TYR A 41 4.65 12.62 -20.77
C TYR A 41 5.64 13.05 -19.68
N GLY A 42 6.00 14.33 -19.66
CA GLY A 42 6.73 14.98 -18.58
C GLY A 42 5.82 15.42 -17.43
N ILE A 43 6.42 15.93 -16.34
CA ILE A 43 5.70 16.34 -15.12
C ILE A 43 4.79 17.56 -15.37
N ASP A 44 5.23 18.51 -16.19
CA ASP A 44 4.49 19.73 -16.50
C ASP A 44 3.56 19.60 -17.72
N ASP A 45 3.58 18.44 -18.39
CA ASP A 45 2.75 18.21 -19.58
C ASP A 45 1.28 18.07 -19.19
N ARG A 46 0.39 18.59 -20.04
CA ARG A 46 -1.06 18.52 -19.84
C ARG A 46 -1.68 17.58 -20.87
N PRO A 47 -1.79 16.27 -20.58
CA PRO A 47 -2.43 15.34 -21.49
C PRO A 47 -3.93 15.66 -21.69
N PRO A 48 -4.57 15.09 -22.73
CA PRO A 48 -6.01 15.20 -22.93
C PRO A 48 -6.80 14.74 -21.70
N TRP A 49 -7.89 15.43 -21.37
CA TRP A 49 -8.69 15.19 -20.16
C TRP A 49 -9.09 13.71 -19.96
N THR A 50 -9.44 13.01 -21.04
CA THR A 50 -9.81 11.58 -20.96
C THR A 50 -8.63 10.70 -20.52
N SER A 51 -7.42 11.00 -20.99
CA SER A 51 -6.22 10.27 -20.61
C SER A 51 -5.83 10.56 -19.16
N VAL A 52 -5.99 11.81 -18.71
CA VAL A 52 -5.73 12.23 -17.32
C VAL A 52 -6.64 11.46 -16.35
N VAL A 53 -7.94 11.37 -16.66
CA VAL A 53 -8.89 10.64 -15.81
C VAL A 53 -8.54 9.15 -15.73
N LEU A 54 -8.20 8.53 -16.86
CA LEU A 54 -7.81 7.11 -16.89
C LEU A 54 -6.50 6.84 -16.14
N MET A 55 -5.48 7.68 -16.32
CA MET A 55 -4.21 7.57 -15.60
C MET A 55 -4.36 7.81 -14.11
N GLY A 56 -5.20 8.78 -13.71
CA GLY A 56 -5.54 9.03 -12.32
C GLY A 56 -6.25 7.83 -11.68
N LEU A 57 -7.22 7.23 -12.39
CA LEU A 57 -7.91 6.02 -11.94
C LEU A 57 -6.94 4.85 -11.79
N GLN A 58 -5.99 4.70 -12.71
CA GLN A 58 -4.94 3.68 -12.62
C GLN A 58 -4.09 3.85 -11.38
N ASN A 59 -3.57 5.06 -11.18
CA ASN A 59 -2.72 5.36 -10.05
C ASN A 59 -3.45 5.13 -8.72
N PHE A 60 -4.72 5.54 -8.64
CA PHE A 60 -5.59 5.23 -7.50
C PHE A 60 -5.76 3.72 -7.30
N SER A 61 -6.07 2.97 -8.35
CA SER A 61 -6.33 1.52 -8.27
C SER A 61 -5.11 0.72 -7.80
N VAL A 62 -3.91 1.12 -8.22
CA VAL A 62 -2.65 0.48 -7.78
C VAL A 62 -2.38 0.80 -6.31
N SER A 63 -2.57 2.04 -5.89
CA SER A 63 -2.34 2.44 -4.50
C SER A 63 -3.45 1.99 -3.55
N PHE A 64 -4.65 1.72 -4.04
CA PHE A 64 -5.83 1.32 -3.27
C PHE A 64 -5.58 0.09 -2.39
N SER A 65 -4.88 -0.93 -2.91
CA SER A 65 -4.56 -2.14 -2.16
C SER A 65 -3.65 -1.84 -0.96
N GLY A 66 -2.63 -1.00 -1.15
CA GLY A 66 -1.72 -0.57 -0.09
C GLY A 66 -2.42 0.28 0.97
N MET A 67 -3.30 1.20 0.55
CA MET A 67 -4.08 2.02 1.47
C MET A 67 -5.07 1.21 2.29
N LEU A 68 -5.71 0.18 1.71
CA LEU A 68 -6.58 -0.74 2.44
C LEU A 68 -5.83 -1.60 3.45
N THR A 69 -4.61 -2.00 3.12
CA THR A 69 -3.85 -2.95 3.95
C THR A 69 -3.65 -2.42 5.37
N ILE A 70 -3.37 -1.12 5.54
CA ILE A 70 -3.04 -0.57 6.86
C ILE A 70 -4.23 -0.56 7.84
N PRO A 71 -5.40 0.02 7.50
CA PRO A 71 -6.57 -0.04 8.37
C PRO A 71 -6.98 -1.47 8.73
N LEU A 72 -6.92 -2.40 7.76
CA LEU A 72 -7.23 -3.82 7.97
C LEU A 72 -6.24 -4.47 8.94
N LEU A 73 -4.95 -4.18 8.77
CA LEU A 73 -3.88 -4.69 9.61
C LEU A 73 -4.01 -4.24 11.07
N ILE A 74 -4.46 -3.00 11.29
CA ILE A 74 -4.57 -2.39 12.61
C ILE A 74 -5.94 -2.68 13.27
N ALA A 75 -6.97 -3.08 12.50
CA ALA A 75 -8.32 -3.36 13.03
C ALA A 75 -8.33 -4.48 14.09
N GLY A 76 -7.58 -5.56 13.88
CA GLY A 76 -7.41 -6.66 14.83
C GLY A 76 -6.85 -6.19 16.20
N PRO A 77 -5.65 -5.60 16.25
CA PRO A 77 -5.07 -5.12 17.51
C PRO A 77 -5.81 -3.96 18.17
N LEU A 78 -6.66 -3.22 17.45
CA LEU A 78 -7.54 -2.18 18.02
C LEU A 78 -8.88 -2.72 18.55
N CYS A 79 -9.12 -4.04 18.51
CA CYS A 79 -10.39 -4.65 18.93
C CYS A 79 -11.60 -4.25 18.08
N MET A 80 -11.37 -3.94 16.80
CA MET A 80 -12.42 -3.48 15.85
C MET A 80 -12.83 -4.56 14.84
N ASP A 81 -12.23 -5.76 14.91
CA ASP A 81 -12.37 -6.84 13.92
C ASP A 81 -13.82 -7.29 13.69
N LYS A 82 -14.63 -7.27 14.75
CA LYS A 82 -16.02 -7.76 14.72
C LYS A 82 -17.04 -6.65 14.43
N ASP A 83 -16.70 -5.39 14.68
CA ASP A 83 -17.56 -4.26 14.35
C ASP A 83 -17.27 -3.75 12.94
N ARG A 84 -17.93 -4.40 11.97
CA ARG A 84 -17.82 -4.09 10.54
C ARG A 84 -18.19 -2.65 10.23
N ILE A 85 -19.09 -2.05 11.01
CA ILE A 85 -19.52 -0.68 10.81
C ILE A 85 -18.37 0.28 11.16
N THR A 86 -17.76 0.13 12.33
CA THR A 86 -16.64 1.01 12.75
C THR A 86 -15.38 0.76 11.92
N MET A 87 -15.11 -0.48 11.51
CA MET A 87 -14.04 -0.82 10.57
C MET A 87 -14.23 -0.13 9.20
N SER A 88 -15.43 -0.16 8.63
CA SER A 88 -15.72 0.53 7.36
C SER A 88 -15.54 2.05 7.47
N GLN A 89 -15.85 2.62 8.64
CA GLN A 89 -15.64 4.04 8.93
C GLN A 89 -14.15 4.37 8.98
N LEU A 90 -13.33 3.54 9.62
CA LEU A 90 -11.87 3.71 9.66
C LEU A 90 -11.24 3.67 8.26
N ILE A 91 -11.69 2.74 7.41
CA ILE A 91 -11.25 2.65 6.02
C ILE A 91 -11.65 3.93 5.26
N GLY A 92 -12.90 4.36 5.39
CA GLY A 92 -13.41 5.57 4.73
C GLY A 92 -12.68 6.84 5.17
N THR A 93 -12.41 7.01 6.47
CA THR A 93 -11.68 8.16 7.01
C THR A 93 -10.23 8.17 6.53
N SER A 94 -9.58 7.01 6.47
CA SER A 94 -8.22 6.86 5.96
C SER A 94 -8.10 7.28 4.50
N PHE A 95 -9.00 6.82 3.63
CA PHE A 95 -9.01 7.23 2.22
C PHE A 95 -9.26 8.72 2.03
N PHE A 96 -10.21 9.28 2.80
CA PHE A 96 -10.50 10.70 2.74
C PHE A 96 -9.27 11.55 3.13
N MET A 97 -8.60 11.17 4.22
CA MET A 97 -7.38 11.87 4.64
C MET A 97 -6.22 11.67 3.67
N CYS A 98 -6.04 10.48 3.08
CA CYS A 98 -5.05 10.23 2.04
C CYS A 98 -5.29 11.11 0.79
N GLY A 99 -6.56 11.35 0.43
CA GLY A 99 -6.93 12.27 -0.64
C GLY A 99 -6.52 13.71 -0.33
N ILE A 100 -6.86 14.20 0.87
CA ILE A 100 -6.50 15.55 1.32
C ILE A 100 -4.98 15.74 1.34
N THR A 101 -4.24 14.79 1.92
CA THR A 101 -2.77 14.89 2.02
C THR A 101 -2.11 14.79 0.65
N THR A 102 -2.63 13.98 -0.27
CA THR A 102 -2.15 13.92 -1.66
C THR A 102 -2.38 15.24 -2.40
N LEU A 103 -3.56 15.86 -2.24
CA LEU A 103 -3.85 17.18 -2.80
C LEU A 103 -2.93 18.25 -2.21
N LEU A 104 -2.68 18.19 -0.89
CA LEU A 104 -1.77 19.13 -0.23
C LEU A 104 -0.32 18.97 -0.71
N GLN A 105 0.14 17.72 -0.87
CA GLN A 105 1.48 17.39 -1.36
C GLN A 105 1.71 17.89 -2.80
N THR A 106 0.70 17.72 -3.65
CA THR A 106 0.76 18.10 -5.07
C THR A 106 0.54 19.60 -5.29
N ALA A 107 -0.26 20.28 -4.46
CA ALA A 107 -0.52 21.71 -4.59
C ALA A 107 0.54 22.60 -3.91
N ILE A 108 0.83 22.34 -2.63
CA ILE A 108 1.67 23.21 -1.78
C ILE A 108 3.02 22.58 -1.48
N GLY A 109 3.08 21.24 -1.38
CA GLY A 109 4.28 20.50 -1.03
C GLY A 109 5.34 20.46 -2.14
N SER A 110 5.81 19.27 -2.48
CA SER A 110 6.90 19.11 -3.45
C SER A 110 6.47 19.32 -4.92
N ARG A 111 5.17 19.57 -5.17
CA ARG A 111 4.56 19.67 -6.52
C ARG A 111 4.81 18.47 -7.43
N LEU A 112 5.25 17.36 -6.84
CA LEU A 112 5.44 16.09 -7.53
C LEU A 112 4.18 15.23 -7.36
N PRO A 113 3.78 14.46 -8.39
CA PRO A 113 2.62 13.57 -8.34
C PRO A 113 2.91 12.34 -7.47
N ILE A 114 2.92 12.54 -6.15
CA ILE A 114 3.17 11.50 -5.14
C ILE A 114 1.87 11.22 -4.38
N VAL A 115 1.33 10.00 -4.53
CA VAL A 115 0.17 9.55 -3.75
C VAL A 115 0.60 9.34 -2.31
N GLN A 116 -0.04 10.06 -1.40
CA GLN A 116 0.17 9.92 0.03
C GLN A 116 -0.72 8.80 0.58
N GLY A 117 -0.17 8.02 1.50
CA GLY A 117 -0.84 6.89 2.12
C GLY A 117 -0.30 6.63 3.52
N ALA A 118 -1.02 5.80 4.27
CA ALA A 118 -0.54 5.35 5.58
C ALA A 118 0.72 4.48 5.42
N SER A 119 1.72 4.69 6.29
CA SER A 119 2.98 3.95 6.23
C SER A 119 2.95 2.67 7.06
N LEU A 120 3.38 1.56 6.44
CA LEU A 120 3.62 0.28 7.12
C LEU A 120 4.65 0.41 8.26
N THR A 121 5.55 1.38 8.17
CA THR A 121 6.60 1.63 9.19
C THR A 121 6.02 2.03 10.54
N PHE A 122 4.86 2.70 10.57
CA PHE A 122 4.18 3.06 11.81
C PHE A 122 3.18 2.00 12.25
N ALA A 123 2.67 1.19 11.33
CA ALA A 123 1.75 0.11 11.66
C ALA A 123 2.39 -0.95 12.56
N VAL A 124 3.62 -1.40 12.24
CA VAL A 124 4.31 -2.43 13.03
C VAL A 124 4.52 -2.03 14.50
N PRO A 125 5.06 -0.83 14.81
CA PRO A 125 5.16 -0.35 16.20
C PRO A 125 3.81 -0.26 16.92
N ILE A 126 2.75 0.21 16.24
CA ILE A 126 1.41 0.27 16.82
C ILE A 126 0.92 -1.14 17.16
N MET A 127 1.10 -2.12 16.27
CA MET A 127 0.72 -3.50 16.54
C MET A 127 1.43 -4.04 17.80
N VAL A 128 2.74 -3.80 17.93
CA VAL A 128 3.51 -4.23 19.11
C VAL A 128 3.03 -3.52 20.38
N MET A 129 2.81 -2.21 20.32
CA MET A 129 2.28 -1.43 21.44
C MET A 129 0.93 -1.97 21.93
N MET A 130 0.03 -2.31 21.01
CA MET A 130 -1.28 -2.89 21.36
C MET A 130 -1.16 -4.30 21.93
N ARG A 131 -0.23 -5.12 21.43
CA ARG A 131 0.03 -6.46 21.97
C ARG A 131 0.51 -6.43 23.42
N ILE A 132 1.33 -5.44 23.79
CA ILE A 132 1.81 -5.26 25.18
C ILE A 132 0.66 -4.88 26.12
N LYS A 133 -0.31 -4.13 25.62
CA LYS A 133 -1.49 -3.67 26.37
C LYS A 133 -2.52 -4.76 26.70
N GLY A 134 -2.33 -5.97 26.19
CA GLY A 134 -3.16 -7.13 26.46
C GLY A 134 -4.21 -7.41 25.39
N PRO A 135 -4.80 -8.62 25.41
CA PRO A 135 -5.85 -9.01 24.47
C PRO A 135 -7.12 -8.18 24.68
N CYS A 136 -7.97 -8.14 23.66
CA CYS A 136 -9.26 -7.49 23.73
C CYS A 136 -10.13 -8.12 24.83
N PRO A 137 -10.80 -7.31 25.67
CA PRO A 137 -11.46 -7.79 26.89
C PRO A 137 -12.69 -8.66 26.63
N LEU A 138 -13.29 -8.61 25.43
CA LEU A 138 -14.39 -9.48 25.02
C LEU A 138 -14.24 -9.94 23.57
N SER A 139 -14.44 -11.23 23.33
CA SER A 139 -14.66 -11.77 21.99
C SER A 139 -16.17 -11.70 21.71
N LEU A 140 -16.63 -10.66 21.01
CA LEU A 140 -18.04 -10.53 20.62
C LEU A 140 -18.49 -11.77 19.84
N ASN A 141 -19.39 -12.58 20.38
CA ASN A 141 -20.06 -13.61 19.58
C ASN A 141 -21.39 -13.03 19.08
N ASP A 142 -22.00 -13.65 18.08
CA ASP A 142 -23.27 -13.17 17.49
C ASP A 142 -24.43 -13.05 18.51
N ASN A 143 -24.28 -13.61 19.72
CA ASN A 143 -25.22 -13.52 20.84
C ASN A 143 -24.86 -12.47 21.92
N SER A 144 -23.88 -11.60 21.68
CA SER A 144 -23.45 -10.59 22.66
C SER A 144 -24.56 -9.57 22.94
N THR A 145 -24.69 -9.15 24.19
CA THR A 145 -25.67 -8.11 24.56
C THR A 145 -25.25 -6.74 24.03
N THR A 146 -26.21 -5.81 23.91
CA THR A 146 -25.93 -4.43 23.47
C THR A 146 -24.89 -3.73 24.35
N GLU A 147 -24.87 -4.05 25.65
CA GLU A 147 -23.91 -3.49 26.62
C GLU A 147 -22.47 -3.99 26.37
N GLU A 148 -22.31 -5.25 25.97
CA GLU A 148 -21.00 -5.82 25.62
C GLU A 148 -20.42 -5.20 24.35
N VAL A 149 -21.26 -4.95 23.33
CA VAL A 149 -20.85 -4.28 22.09
C VAL A 149 -20.40 -2.85 22.34
N GLU A 150 -21.11 -2.13 23.21
CA GLU A 150 -20.78 -0.75 23.55
C GLU A 150 -19.46 -0.64 24.34
N PHE A 151 -19.24 -1.54 25.31
CA PHE A 151 -17.99 -1.62 26.05
C PHE A 151 -16.77 -1.92 25.16
N VAL A 152 -16.90 -2.87 24.22
CA VAL A 152 -15.82 -3.16 23.25
C VAL A 152 -15.51 -1.95 22.37
N ARG A 153 -16.55 -1.20 21.97
CA ARG A 153 -16.38 0.01 21.15
C ARG A 153 -15.71 1.14 21.92
N GLU A 154 -15.98 1.28 23.22
CA GLU A 154 -15.29 2.21 24.11
C GLU A 154 -13.80 1.88 24.21
N VAL A 155 -13.46 0.61 24.47
CA VAL A 155 -12.06 0.14 24.51
C VAL A 155 -11.36 0.37 23.16
N ALA A 156 -12.03 0.09 22.04
CA ALA A 156 -11.48 0.34 20.71
C ALA A 156 -11.20 1.84 20.48
N ASN A 157 -12.10 2.72 20.92
CA ASN A 157 -11.90 4.17 20.83
C ASN A 157 -10.73 4.64 21.68
N GLU A 158 -10.56 4.13 22.90
CA GLU A 158 -9.40 4.45 23.76
C GLU A 158 -8.08 4.05 23.09
N ARG A 159 -8.00 2.82 22.58
CA ARG A 159 -6.80 2.33 21.86
C ARG A 159 -6.51 3.16 20.61
N MET A 160 -7.55 3.57 19.89
CA MET A 160 -7.44 4.40 18.69
C MET A 160 -6.95 5.82 19.02
N GLN A 161 -7.45 6.44 20.10
CA GLN A 161 -7.00 7.76 20.56
C GLN A 161 -5.53 7.75 20.96
N GLU A 162 -5.10 6.70 21.66
CA GLU A 162 -3.70 6.55 22.05
C GLU A 162 -2.78 6.33 20.85
N ALA A 163 -3.18 5.50 19.88
CA ALA A 163 -2.44 5.32 18.63
C ALA A 163 -2.32 6.66 17.87
N GLN A 164 -3.41 7.41 17.73
CA GLN A 164 -3.40 8.72 17.08
C GLN A 164 -2.52 9.73 17.81
N GLY A 165 -2.58 9.77 19.15
CA GLY A 165 -1.72 10.63 19.98
C GLY A 165 -0.23 10.34 19.75
N SER A 166 0.15 9.06 19.72
CA SER A 166 1.53 8.65 19.43
C SER A 166 1.98 9.04 18.02
N LEU A 167 1.10 8.93 17.02
CA LEU A 167 1.37 9.31 15.63
C LEU A 167 1.52 10.81 15.46
N ILE A 168 0.72 11.61 16.17
CA ILE A 168 0.84 13.08 16.16
C ILE A 168 2.20 13.48 16.72
N LEU A 169 2.60 12.93 17.87
CA LEU A 169 3.92 13.20 18.47
C LEU A 169 5.07 12.76 17.56
N ALA A 170 4.96 11.58 16.93
CA ALA A 170 5.95 11.10 15.98
C ALA A 170 6.07 12.03 14.77
N SER A 171 4.95 12.51 14.23
CA SER A 171 4.92 13.43 13.09
C SER A 171 5.54 14.79 13.41
N LEU A 172 5.30 15.33 14.62
CA LEU A 172 5.95 16.55 15.10
C LEU A 172 7.47 16.36 15.19
N GLY A 173 7.92 15.23 15.72
CA GLY A 173 9.34 14.86 15.74
C GLY A 173 9.95 14.82 14.33
N GLN A 174 9.26 14.21 13.37
CA GLN A 174 9.71 14.13 11.99
C GLN A 174 9.80 15.52 11.32
N VAL A 175 8.87 16.43 11.62
CA VAL A 175 8.92 17.81 11.14
C VAL A 175 10.13 18.55 11.71
N ILE A 176 10.43 18.39 13.01
CA ILE A 176 11.61 19.00 13.65
C ILE A 176 12.90 18.46 13.01
N VAL A 177 12.99 17.14 12.81
CA VAL A 177 14.14 16.51 12.14
C VAL A 177 14.28 16.97 10.68
N GLY A 178 13.16 17.19 9.98
CA GLY A 178 13.14 17.79 8.65
C GLY A 178 13.64 19.24 8.63
N LEU A 179 13.18 20.08 9.55
CA LEU A 179 13.55 21.49 9.64
C LEU A 179 15.01 21.70 10.05
N THR A 180 15.56 20.82 10.89
CA THR A 180 16.98 20.86 11.30
C THR A 180 17.95 20.47 10.19
N GLY A 181 17.46 19.94 9.05
CA GLY A 181 18.31 19.52 7.93
C GLY A 181 19.17 18.29 8.22
N LEU A 182 18.98 17.63 9.37
CA LEU A 182 19.74 16.45 9.81
C LEU A 182 19.63 15.31 8.79
N VAL A 183 18.49 15.23 8.11
CA VAL A 183 18.23 14.28 7.01
C VAL A 183 19.33 14.38 5.94
N GLY A 184 19.76 15.59 5.57
CA GLY A 184 20.81 15.80 4.56
C GLY A 184 22.19 15.26 4.96
N LEU A 185 22.48 15.16 6.26
CA LEU A 185 23.73 14.57 6.77
C LEU A 185 23.69 13.04 6.78
N VAL A 186 22.50 12.46 6.94
CA VAL A 186 22.31 11.00 6.98
C VAL A 186 22.12 10.41 5.57
N LEU A 187 21.59 11.16 4.60
CA LEU A 187 21.40 10.68 3.23
C LEU A 187 22.66 10.05 2.57
N PRO A 188 23.88 10.62 2.72
CA PRO A 188 25.10 10.03 2.18
C PRO A 188 25.46 8.66 2.77
N LEU A 189 24.97 8.35 3.97
CA LEU A 189 25.21 7.07 4.65
C LEU A 189 24.24 5.97 4.17
N ILE A 190 23.09 6.36 3.61
CA ILE A 190 22.03 5.43 3.23
C ILE A 190 22.31 4.91 1.81
N GLY A 191 22.92 3.74 1.72
CA GLY A 191 23.10 3.02 0.46
C GLY A 191 21.84 2.28 -0.03
N PRO A 192 21.77 1.87 -1.30
CA PRO A 192 20.63 1.11 -1.84
C PRO A 192 20.44 -0.25 -1.16
N ILE A 193 21.54 -0.88 -0.70
CA ILE A 193 21.51 -2.17 0.00
C ILE A 193 20.83 -2.03 1.37
N THR A 194 21.11 -0.95 2.11
CA THR A 194 20.49 -0.72 3.42
C THR A 194 19.01 -0.38 3.28
N ILE A 195 18.62 0.38 2.25
CA ILE A 195 17.20 0.65 1.95
C ILE A 195 16.46 -0.65 1.64
N ALA A 196 16.98 -1.46 0.70
CA ALA A 196 16.36 -2.73 0.33
C ALA A 196 16.20 -3.66 1.55
N THR A 197 17.24 -3.75 2.37
CA THR A 197 17.23 -4.57 3.60
C THR A 197 16.19 -4.07 4.60
N THR A 198 16.10 -2.75 4.80
CA THR A 198 15.12 -2.14 5.70
C THR A 198 13.69 -2.41 5.22
N LEU A 199 13.42 -2.28 3.92
CA LEU A 199 12.10 -2.57 3.35
C LEU A 199 11.69 -4.04 3.53
N ILE A 200 12.62 -4.98 3.37
CA ILE A 200 12.38 -6.39 3.66
C ILE A 200 12.06 -6.58 5.15
N LEU A 201 12.84 -5.97 6.04
CA LEU A 201 12.64 -6.09 7.49
C LEU A 201 11.29 -5.51 7.95
N ILE A 202 10.84 -4.41 7.35
CA ILE A 202 9.50 -3.83 7.59
C ILE A 202 8.40 -4.79 7.15
N GLY A 203 8.61 -5.55 6.06
CA GLY A 203 7.64 -6.50 5.51
C GLY A 203 7.52 -7.81 6.29
N VAL A 204 8.61 -8.31 6.88
CA VAL A 204 8.65 -9.64 7.55
C VAL A 204 7.55 -9.83 8.61
N PRO A 205 7.28 -8.87 9.52
CA PRO A 205 6.22 -9.02 10.53
C PRO A 205 4.81 -9.18 9.95
N LEU A 206 4.58 -8.81 8.69
CA LEU A 206 3.27 -8.90 8.04
C LEU A 206 3.03 -10.25 7.38
N ILE A 207 4.08 -11.05 7.15
CA ILE A 207 3.99 -12.38 6.55
C ILE A 207 2.97 -13.28 7.28
N PRO A 208 2.99 -13.44 8.62
CA PRO A 208 2.03 -14.32 9.31
C PRO A 208 0.59 -13.87 9.10
N ILE A 209 0.33 -12.55 9.14
CA ILE A 209 -1.01 -12.00 9.00
C ILE A 209 -1.51 -12.20 7.56
N ALA A 210 -0.64 -11.98 6.57
CA ALA A 210 -0.95 -12.23 5.17
C ALA A 210 -1.17 -13.73 4.90
N SER A 211 -0.38 -14.62 5.51
CA SER A 211 -0.53 -16.06 5.36
C SER A 211 -1.80 -16.59 6.03
N ASP A 212 -2.18 -16.04 7.18
CA ASP A 212 -3.43 -16.41 7.86
C ASP A 212 -4.64 -16.01 7.02
N ALA A 213 -4.63 -14.78 6.46
CA ALA A 213 -5.68 -14.30 5.57
C ALA A 213 -5.77 -15.08 4.25
N CYS A 214 -4.63 -15.46 3.65
CA CYS A 214 -4.60 -16.31 2.46
C CYS A 214 -4.93 -17.78 2.77
N GLY A 215 -4.71 -18.20 4.02
CA GLY A 215 -4.90 -19.56 4.50
C GLY A 215 -6.36 -19.97 4.65
N THR A 216 -7.27 -18.99 4.84
CA THR A 216 -8.72 -19.22 4.83
C THR A 216 -9.16 -19.99 3.59
N HIS A 217 -8.65 -19.57 2.42
CA HIS A 217 -8.96 -20.17 1.12
C HIS A 217 -7.76 -20.19 0.19
N TRP A 218 -6.84 -21.10 0.46
CA TRP A 218 -5.58 -21.21 -0.30
C TRP A 218 -5.78 -21.34 -1.82
N GLY A 219 -6.85 -22.01 -2.28
CA GLY A 219 -7.13 -22.19 -3.71
C GLY A 219 -7.51 -20.90 -4.43
N ILE A 220 -8.39 -20.08 -3.82
CA ILE A 220 -8.82 -18.79 -4.38
C ILE A 220 -7.65 -17.80 -4.33
N SER A 221 -6.89 -17.79 -3.24
CA SER A 221 -5.69 -16.95 -3.11
C SER A 221 -4.62 -17.32 -4.13
N SER A 222 -4.35 -18.61 -4.34
CA SER A 222 -3.41 -19.08 -5.36
C SER A 222 -3.84 -18.68 -6.76
N MET A 223 -5.13 -18.84 -7.08
CA MET A 223 -5.70 -18.40 -8.36
C MET A 223 -5.50 -16.90 -8.58
N CYS A 224 -5.78 -16.07 -7.57
CA CYS A 224 -5.58 -14.62 -7.64
C CYS A 224 -4.12 -14.25 -7.90
N ILE A 225 -3.17 -14.85 -7.17
CA ILE A 225 -1.73 -14.62 -7.37
C ILE A 225 -1.29 -15.02 -8.77
N LEU A 226 -1.74 -16.19 -9.25
CA LEU A 226 -1.44 -16.66 -10.61
C LEU A 226 -2.00 -15.71 -11.67
N LEU A 227 -3.22 -15.19 -11.49
CA LEU A 227 -3.81 -14.21 -12.40
C LEU A 227 -3.04 -12.89 -12.40
N ILE A 228 -2.62 -12.40 -11.23
CA ILE A 228 -1.79 -11.18 -11.12
C ILE A 228 -0.47 -11.39 -11.86
N VAL A 229 0.22 -12.50 -11.64
CA VAL A 229 1.49 -12.82 -12.31
C VAL A 229 1.29 -12.99 -13.82
N PHE A 230 0.24 -13.72 -14.22
CA PHE A 230 -0.10 -13.94 -15.62
C PHE A 230 -0.37 -12.61 -16.33
N PHE A 231 -1.23 -11.75 -15.77
CA PHE A 231 -1.50 -10.46 -16.37
C PHE A 231 -0.29 -9.53 -16.34
N SER A 232 0.46 -9.49 -15.24
CA SER A 232 1.66 -8.66 -15.12
C SER A 232 2.74 -9.06 -16.13
N GLN A 233 2.98 -10.36 -16.34
CA GLN A 233 4.07 -10.84 -17.20
C GLN A 233 3.67 -11.01 -18.67
N PHE A 234 2.44 -11.43 -18.98
CA PHE A 234 2.01 -11.70 -20.36
C PHE A 234 1.47 -10.47 -21.09
N LEU A 235 0.82 -9.53 -20.39
CA LEU A 235 0.27 -8.31 -21.02
C LEU A 235 1.32 -7.22 -21.26
N ASP A 236 2.48 -7.29 -20.59
CA ASP A 236 3.60 -6.39 -20.87
C ASP A 236 4.19 -6.67 -22.27
N LYS A 237 4.08 -7.92 -22.74
CA LYS A 237 4.61 -8.37 -24.04
C LYS A 237 3.62 -8.18 -25.21
N TYR A 238 2.31 -8.16 -24.95
CA TYR A 238 1.28 -8.05 -25.99
C TYR A 238 0.66 -6.65 -26.05
N ARG A 239 1.12 -5.81 -26.99
CA ARG A 239 0.36 -4.62 -27.43
C ARG A 239 -0.81 -5.06 -28.30
N ILE A 240 -1.89 -5.54 -27.68
CA ILE A 240 -3.07 -6.03 -28.43
C ILE A 240 -3.68 -4.85 -29.21
N PRO A 241 -3.72 -4.91 -30.55
CA PRO A 241 -4.38 -3.87 -31.35
C PRO A 241 -5.90 -4.05 -31.25
N CYS A 242 -6.57 -3.19 -30.49
CA CYS A 242 -8.03 -3.15 -30.50
C CYS A 242 -8.54 -2.78 -31.91
N PRO A 243 -9.49 -3.53 -32.50
CA PRO A 243 -10.08 -3.19 -33.79
C PRO A 243 -10.98 -1.94 -33.65
N GLY A 244 -10.62 -0.85 -34.33
CA GLY A 244 -11.58 0.22 -34.69
C GLY A 244 -11.41 1.61 -34.05
N ARG A 245 -10.57 1.81 -33.03
CA ARG A 245 -10.19 3.16 -32.54
C ARG A 245 -8.74 3.17 -32.08
N LYS A 246 -8.12 4.37 -32.04
CA LYS A 246 -6.70 4.62 -31.68
C LYS A 246 -6.21 3.64 -30.59
N LYS A 247 -4.98 3.13 -30.75
CA LYS A 247 -4.32 2.16 -29.86
C LYS A 247 -4.42 2.58 -28.38
N PHE A 248 -5.46 2.18 -27.67
CA PHE A 248 -5.58 2.38 -26.23
C PHE A 248 -5.18 1.09 -25.55
N ALA A 249 -4.02 1.11 -24.89
CA ALA A 249 -3.48 0.01 -24.10
C ALA A 249 -4.24 -0.13 -22.76
N LEU A 250 -5.58 -0.18 -22.79
CA LEU A 250 -6.42 -0.21 -21.59
C LEU A 250 -6.10 -1.42 -20.70
N PHE A 251 -5.67 -2.55 -21.29
CA PHE A 251 -5.27 -3.75 -20.56
C PHE A 251 -3.85 -3.71 -19.97
N THR A 252 -2.97 -2.85 -20.48
CA THR A 252 -1.62 -2.67 -19.93
C THR A 252 -1.66 -1.84 -18.63
N PHE A 253 -2.67 -0.98 -18.48
CA PHE A 253 -2.73 -0.06 -17.35
C PHE A 253 -3.32 -0.69 -16.07
N PHE A 254 -4.20 -1.71 -16.13
CA PHE A 254 -4.94 -2.21 -14.95
C PHE A 254 -4.79 -3.72 -14.63
N PRO A 255 -3.60 -4.33 -14.69
CA PRO A 255 -3.45 -5.79 -14.48
C PRO A 255 -3.93 -6.24 -13.09
N ILE A 256 -3.67 -5.45 -12.05
CA ILE A 256 -4.06 -5.76 -10.67
C ILE A 256 -5.58 -5.69 -10.50
N LEU A 257 -6.22 -4.61 -10.95
CA LEU A 257 -7.67 -4.43 -10.80
C LEU A 257 -8.45 -5.46 -11.61
N LEU A 258 -7.94 -5.83 -12.79
CA LEU A 258 -8.53 -6.87 -13.62
C LEU A 258 -8.36 -8.26 -12.98
N ALA A 259 -7.20 -8.57 -12.39
CA ALA A 259 -6.99 -9.82 -11.65
C ALA A 259 -7.94 -9.97 -10.46
N VAL A 260 -8.06 -8.91 -9.65
CA VAL A 260 -8.96 -8.88 -8.49
C VAL A 260 -10.42 -8.94 -8.95
N GLY A 261 -10.79 -8.22 -10.00
CA GLY A 261 -12.15 -8.24 -10.56
C GLY A 261 -12.56 -9.62 -11.07
N ILE A 262 -11.70 -10.32 -11.81
CA ILE A 262 -11.99 -11.68 -12.27
C ILE A 262 -12.08 -12.64 -11.10
N THR A 263 -11.18 -12.53 -10.12
CA THR A 263 -11.22 -13.35 -8.90
C THR A 263 -12.54 -13.13 -8.14
N TRP A 264 -12.98 -11.88 -8.00
CA TRP A 264 -14.24 -11.54 -7.36
C TRP A 264 -15.46 -12.09 -8.11
N VAL A 265 -15.49 -11.96 -9.44
CA VAL A 265 -16.56 -12.54 -10.27
C VAL A 265 -16.58 -14.07 -10.14
N PHE A 266 -15.41 -14.70 -10.09
CA PHE A 266 -15.31 -16.15 -9.87
C PHE A 266 -15.86 -16.54 -8.49
N CYS A 267 -15.53 -15.81 -7.43
CA CYS A 267 -16.11 -16.00 -6.11
C CYS A 267 -17.63 -15.80 -6.10
N LEU A 268 -18.14 -14.83 -6.85
CA LEU A 268 -19.58 -14.60 -6.99
C LEU A 268 -20.29 -15.78 -7.67
N ILE A 269 -19.70 -16.32 -8.75
CA ILE A 269 -20.23 -17.52 -9.42
C ILE A 269 -20.26 -18.69 -8.44
N LEU A 270 -19.16 -18.93 -7.72
CA LEU A 270 -19.10 -20.00 -6.73
C LEU A 270 -20.12 -19.83 -5.61
N THR A 271 -20.37 -18.58 -5.18
CA THR A 271 -21.39 -18.23 -4.18
C THR A 271 -22.80 -18.54 -4.69
N ILE A 272 -23.13 -18.19 -5.94
CA ILE A 272 -24.45 -18.47 -6.54
C ILE A 272 -24.65 -19.98 -6.78
N THR A 273 -23.59 -20.70 -7.16
CA THR A 273 -23.66 -22.15 -7.40
C THR A 273 -23.79 -22.99 -6.12
N GLY A 274 -23.77 -22.37 -4.94
CA GLY A 274 -23.90 -23.07 -3.65
C GLY A 274 -22.70 -23.99 -3.32
N VAL A 275 -21.57 -23.82 -4.02
CA VAL A 275 -20.36 -24.61 -3.81
C VAL A 275 -19.64 -24.21 -2.51
N LEU A 276 -19.86 -22.97 -2.05
CA LEU A 276 -19.42 -22.52 -0.72
C LEU A 276 -20.53 -22.79 0.28
N SER A 277 -20.26 -23.63 1.27
CA SER A 277 -21.21 -23.96 2.34
C SER A 277 -21.69 -22.70 3.08
N GLU A 278 -22.92 -22.77 3.58
CA GLU A 278 -23.56 -21.71 4.38
C GLU A 278 -23.08 -21.67 5.83
N ASP A 279 -22.40 -22.72 6.28
CA ASP A 279 -21.99 -22.85 7.67
C ASP A 279 -20.75 -21.98 8.00
N PRO A 280 -20.83 -21.08 9.02
CA PRO A 280 -19.72 -20.23 9.46
C PRO A 280 -18.46 -20.98 9.92
N SER A 281 -18.58 -22.27 10.18
CA SER A 281 -17.51 -23.17 10.66
C SER A 281 -16.73 -23.84 9.54
N GLU A 282 -17.24 -23.84 8.31
CA GLU A 282 -16.51 -24.40 7.17
C GLU A 282 -15.54 -23.38 6.59
N ARG A 283 -14.37 -23.88 6.14
CA ARG A 283 -13.33 -23.04 5.51
C ARG A 283 -13.92 -22.13 4.42
N GLY A 284 -14.94 -22.63 3.70
CA GLY A 284 -15.84 -22.02 2.71
C GLY A 284 -16.40 -20.63 2.98
N TYR A 285 -16.75 -20.36 4.23
CA TYR A 285 -17.69 -19.29 4.53
C TYR A 285 -17.13 -17.91 4.22
N GLN A 286 -15.85 -17.68 4.56
CA GLN A 286 -15.19 -16.37 4.45
C GLN A 286 -14.88 -15.93 3.01
N ALA A 287 -14.91 -16.83 2.01
CA ALA A 287 -14.74 -16.44 0.60
C ALA A 287 -16.05 -16.00 -0.09
N ARG A 288 -17.18 -16.07 0.60
CA ARG A 288 -18.48 -15.66 0.03
C ARG A 288 -18.54 -14.16 -0.16
N THR A 289 -19.09 -13.73 -1.29
CA THR A 289 -19.28 -12.31 -1.59
C THR A 289 -20.42 -11.67 -0.78
N ASP A 290 -21.33 -12.47 -0.23
CA ASP A 290 -22.56 -11.99 0.43
C ASP A 290 -22.36 -11.53 1.88
N ILE A 291 -21.22 -11.86 2.49
CA ILE A 291 -20.96 -11.64 3.92
C ILE A 291 -21.08 -10.16 4.28
N TYR A 292 -20.65 -9.27 3.40
CA TYR A 292 -20.61 -7.82 3.65
C TYR A 292 -21.90 -7.08 3.25
N ASN A 293 -22.93 -7.77 2.76
CA ASN A 293 -24.18 -7.14 2.30
C ASN A 293 -24.92 -6.38 3.42
N GLU A 294 -24.90 -6.91 4.65
CA GLU A 294 -25.52 -6.25 5.80
C GLU A 294 -24.79 -4.96 6.19
N ALA A 295 -23.46 -4.94 6.10
CA ALA A 295 -22.66 -3.75 6.36
C ALA A 295 -22.96 -2.65 5.31
N ILE A 296 -23.13 -3.04 4.04
CA ILE A 296 -23.52 -2.11 2.96
C ILE A 296 -24.90 -1.52 3.23
N ARG A 297 -25.89 -2.34 3.60
CA ARG A 297 -27.26 -1.88 3.89
C ARG A 297 -27.36 -0.96 5.10
N ASN A 298 -26.58 -1.22 6.14
CA ASN A 298 -26.62 -0.44 7.39
C ASN A 298 -25.72 0.81 7.35
N SER A 299 -24.87 0.95 6.33
CA SER A 299 -23.98 2.10 6.19
C SER A 299 -24.73 3.37 5.75
N ARG A 300 -24.32 4.53 6.29
CA ARG A 300 -24.82 5.84 5.83
C ARG A 300 -24.13 6.21 4.52
N TRP A 301 -24.92 6.64 3.53
CA TRP A 301 -24.44 7.01 2.19
C TRP A 301 -23.40 8.14 2.17
N ILE A 302 -23.56 9.14 3.04
CA ILE A 302 -22.60 10.24 3.17
C ILE A 302 -22.35 10.46 4.66
N ARG A 303 -21.08 10.40 5.06
CA ARG A 303 -20.62 10.77 6.40
C ARG A 303 -19.30 11.50 6.28
N LEU A 304 -19.21 12.66 6.93
CA LEU A 304 -17.94 13.36 7.08
C LEU A 304 -17.14 12.72 8.23
N PRO A 305 -15.85 12.43 8.02
CA PRO A 305 -15.00 11.90 9.08
C PRO A 305 -14.82 12.96 10.16
N TYR A 306 -15.25 12.65 11.39
CA TYR A 306 -15.10 13.54 12.53
C TYR A 306 -13.94 13.05 13.41
N PRO A 307 -12.94 13.90 13.73
CA PRO A 307 -11.89 13.53 14.66
C PRO A 307 -12.47 13.47 16.08
N GLY A 308 -12.43 12.29 16.72
CA GLY A 308 -12.77 12.14 18.14
C GLY A 308 -14.11 11.49 18.48
N GLY A 309 -14.78 10.83 17.54
CA GLY A 309 -15.95 9.98 17.82
C GLY A 309 -17.27 10.48 17.23
N ASN A 310 -18.27 9.59 17.26
CA ASN A 310 -19.67 9.87 17.02
C ASN A 310 -20.43 9.63 18.32
#